data_AF-A0A7C2APW2-F1
#
_entry.id   AF-A0A7C2APW2-F1
#
_cell.length_a   1.000
_cell.length_b   1.000
_cell.length_c   1.000
_cell.angle_alpha   90.00
_cell.angle_beta   90.00
_cell.angle_gamma   90.00
#
_symmetry.space_group_name_H-M   'P 1'
#
loop_
_entity.id
_entity.type
_entity.pdbx_description
1 polymer ?
#
loop_
_entity_poly.entity_id
_entity_poly.type
_entity_poly.pdbx_seq_one_letter_code
_entity_poly.pdbx_strand_id
1 'polypeptide(L)'
;MRDMLRLKLGKFRGSIKIFQGHITVLGRSGSGKTNTAKVLLEELTKKKVLTLVVDWAGEYSVKGFERLVPGDNFSIPVFTPSDVEDPERVDVIVDLFDATFRLTQPQLYMLRLAVKRAVSLDARSISDLLEALEEVPVRSYYDNEVKAALVRRLAPLAEGRISRALEGGLRG
;
A
#
# COMPACT_ATOMS: atom_id res chain seq x y z
N MET A 1 33.80 -6.55 -2.65
CA MET A 1 33.55 -7.75 -3.49
C MET A 1 32.04 -7.80 -3.71
N ARG A 2 31.52 -7.72 -4.94
CA ARG A 2 30.06 -7.73 -5.18
C ARG A 2 29.58 -9.19 -5.24
N ASP A 3 28.69 -9.58 -4.34
CA ASP A 3 28.22 -10.96 -4.23
C ASP A 3 27.32 -11.34 -5.41
N MET A 4 27.75 -12.34 -6.19
CA MET A 4 26.99 -12.92 -7.28
C MET A 4 26.00 -13.97 -6.71
N LEU A 5 24.71 -13.71 -6.84
CA LEU A 5 23.69 -14.63 -6.35
C LEU A 5 23.36 -15.70 -7.40
N ARG A 6 23.76 -16.94 -7.13
CA ARG A 6 23.42 -18.09 -8.00
C ARG A 6 22.20 -18.82 -7.47
N LEU A 7 21.07 -18.73 -8.18
CA LEU A 7 19.80 -19.40 -7.84
C LEU A 7 19.57 -20.62 -8.74
N LYS A 8 19.08 -21.73 -8.17
CA LYS A 8 18.69 -22.91 -8.94
C LYS A 8 17.24 -22.78 -9.41
N LEU A 9 16.91 -23.21 -10.62
CA LEU A 9 15.53 -23.17 -11.14
C LEU A 9 14.80 -24.52 -10.95
N GLY A 10 15.24 -25.32 -9.98
CA GLY A 10 14.78 -26.69 -9.73
C GLY A 10 15.79 -27.74 -10.20
N LYS A 11 15.51 -29.03 -9.94
CA LYS A 11 16.46 -30.14 -10.20
C LYS A 11 16.91 -30.24 -11.66
N PHE A 12 16.05 -29.91 -12.63
CA PHE A 12 16.29 -30.15 -14.05
C PHE A 12 16.40 -28.89 -14.92
N ARG A 13 16.26 -27.69 -14.33
CA ARG A 13 16.16 -26.42 -15.08
C ARG A 13 17.41 -25.54 -14.99
N GLY A 14 18.51 -26.05 -14.45
CA GLY A 14 19.77 -25.34 -14.34
C GLY A 14 19.79 -24.26 -13.25
N SER A 15 20.68 -23.28 -13.41
CA SER A 15 20.86 -22.18 -12.46
C SER A 15 20.99 -20.84 -13.16
N ILE A 16 20.38 -19.80 -12.60
CA ILE A 16 20.60 -18.42 -13.02
C ILE A 16 21.63 -17.76 -12.10
N LYS A 17 22.45 -16.88 -12.68
CA LYS A 17 23.37 -16.01 -11.95
C LYS A 17 22.81 -14.61 -12.02
N ILE A 18 22.46 -14.04 -10.86
CA ILE A 18 22.03 -12.65 -10.74
C ILE A 18 23.25 -11.85 -10.32
N PHE A 19 23.71 -11.01 -11.22
CA PHE A 19 24.75 -10.02 -10.96
C PHE A 19 24.07 -8.66 -11.00
N GLN A 20 23.72 -8.10 -9.84
CA GLN A 20 23.01 -6.82 -9.67
C GLN A 20 21.94 -6.51 -10.73
N GLY A 21 20.65 -6.73 -10.42
CA GLY A 21 19.59 -6.33 -11.35
C GLY A 21 18.21 -6.86 -10.99
N HIS A 22 17.25 -6.50 -11.85
CA HIS A 22 15.87 -6.96 -11.78
C HIS A 22 15.68 -8.24 -12.60
N ILE A 23 14.77 -9.10 -12.15
CA ILE A 23 14.31 -10.24 -12.96
C ILE A 23 12.90 -9.95 -13.44
N THR A 24 12.69 -10.11 -14.74
CA THR A 24 11.34 -10.12 -15.33
C THR A 24 10.97 -11.55 -15.73
N VAL A 25 9.88 -12.07 -15.19
CA VAL A 25 9.36 -13.40 -15.54
C VAL A 25 8.14 -13.24 -16.46
N LEU A 26 8.32 -13.58 -17.74
CA LEU A 26 7.29 -13.44 -18.77
C LEU A 26 6.73 -14.80 -19.21
N GLY A 27 5.47 -14.82 -19.65
CA GLY A 27 4.80 -16.03 -20.15
C GLY A 27 3.28 -15.91 -20.14
N ARG A 28 2.60 -16.74 -20.94
CA ARG A 28 1.12 -16.80 -20.99
C ARG A 28 0.55 -17.37 -19.68
N SER A 29 -0.74 -17.19 -19.44
CA SER A 29 -1.40 -17.92 -18.32
C SER A 29 -1.19 -19.44 -18.49
N GLY A 30 -0.99 -20.15 -17.38
CA GLY A 30 -0.68 -21.59 -17.40
C GLY A 30 0.76 -21.96 -17.79
N SER A 31 1.62 -21.01 -18.21
CA SER A 31 3.01 -21.32 -18.61
C SER A 31 3.96 -21.64 -17.45
N GLY A 32 3.46 -21.65 -16.21
CA GLY A 32 4.25 -21.92 -15.01
C GLY A 32 5.04 -20.72 -14.46
N LYS A 33 4.66 -19.47 -14.76
CA LYS A 33 5.30 -18.26 -14.18
C LYS A 33 5.34 -18.30 -12.65
N THR A 34 4.19 -18.53 -12.03
CA THR A 34 4.04 -18.65 -10.57
C THR A 34 4.91 -19.77 -10.01
N ASN A 35 4.95 -20.92 -10.69
CA ASN A 35 5.81 -22.03 -10.27
C ASN A 35 7.30 -21.66 -10.34
N THR A 36 7.73 -20.99 -11.42
CA THR A 36 9.11 -20.49 -11.54
C THR A 36 9.43 -19.49 -10.44
N ALA A 37 8.54 -18.55 -10.14
CA ALA A 37 8.71 -17.59 -9.06
C ALA A 37 8.75 -18.27 -7.68
N LYS A 38 7.91 -19.27 -7.40
CA LYS A 38 7.98 -20.08 -6.16
C LYS A 38 9.33 -20.77 -5.98
N VAL A 39 9.86 -21.38 -7.03
CA VAL A 39 11.19 -22.02 -6.99
C VAL A 39 12.29 -20.99 -6.70
N LEU A 40 12.18 -19.77 -7.26
CA LEU A 40 13.10 -18.68 -6.92
C LEU A 40 12.99 -18.28 -5.45
N LEU A 41 11.78 -18.12 -4.91
CA LEU A 41 11.54 -17.79 -3.51
C LEU A 41 12.10 -18.85 -2.56
N GLU A 42 11.94 -20.14 -2.89
CA GLU A 42 12.53 -21.24 -2.11
C GLU A 42 14.06 -21.16 -2.07
N GLU A 43 14.72 -20.88 -3.20
CA GLU A 43 16.17 -20.74 -3.25
C GLU A 43 16.69 -19.49 -2.54
N LEU A 44 15.95 -18.38 -2.61
CA LEU A 44 16.24 -17.16 -1.85
C LEU A 44 16.15 -17.41 -0.35
N THR A 45 15.11 -18.14 0.08
CA THR A 45 14.91 -18.54 1.49
C THR A 45 16.05 -19.41 2.00
N LYS A 46 16.47 -20.43 1.23
CA LYS A 46 17.63 -21.28 1.57
C LYS A 46 18.93 -20.49 1.76
N LYS A 47 19.05 -19.37 1.05
CA LYS A 47 20.21 -18.46 1.12
C LYS A 47 20.04 -17.34 2.15
N LYS A 48 18.95 -17.36 2.94
CA LYS A 48 18.64 -16.35 3.97
C LYS A 48 18.56 -14.93 3.40
N VAL A 49 18.09 -14.80 2.17
CA VAL A 49 17.81 -13.48 1.56
C VAL A 49 16.43 -13.01 2.05
N LEU A 50 16.39 -11.84 2.70
CA LEU A 50 15.13 -11.23 3.10
C LEU A 50 14.28 -10.95 1.86
N THR A 51 13.05 -11.48 1.84
CA THR A 51 12.20 -11.47 0.65
C THR A 51 10.79 -11.06 1.03
N LEU A 52 10.25 -10.05 0.34
CA LEU A 52 8.86 -9.61 0.43
C LEU A 52 8.14 -9.93 -0.88
N VAL A 53 6.93 -10.47 -0.78
CA VAL A 53 6.08 -10.79 -1.93
C VAL A 53 4.76 -10.04 -1.82
N VAL A 54 4.44 -9.23 -2.83
CA VAL A 54 3.12 -8.60 -2.96
C VAL A 54 2.26 -9.54 -3.81
N ASP A 55 1.37 -10.28 -3.15
CA ASP A 55 0.58 -11.35 -3.76
C ASP A 55 -0.90 -11.00 -3.87
N TRP A 56 -1.25 -10.31 -4.95
CA TRP A 56 -2.65 -9.94 -5.23
C TRP A 56 -3.56 -11.15 -5.48
N ALA A 57 -3.04 -12.20 -6.14
CA ALA A 57 -3.83 -13.37 -6.55
C ALA A 57 -3.92 -14.46 -5.47
N GLY A 58 -3.13 -14.37 -4.40
CA GLY A 58 -3.05 -15.38 -3.34
C GLY A 58 -2.32 -16.65 -3.75
N GLU A 59 -1.52 -16.60 -4.82
CA GLU A 59 -0.86 -17.79 -5.38
C GLU A 59 0.42 -18.18 -4.64
N TYR A 60 1.01 -17.32 -3.82
CA TYR A 60 2.35 -17.44 -3.24
C TYR A 60 2.38 -17.87 -1.76
N SER A 61 1.43 -18.71 -1.34
CA SER A 61 1.57 -19.43 -0.07
C SER A 61 2.72 -20.44 -0.14
N VAL A 62 3.89 -20.07 0.36
CA VAL A 62 5.14 -20.86 0.33
C VAL A 62 5.60 -21.12 1.77
N LYS A 63 6.06 -22.35 2.05
CA LYS A 63 6.56 -22.73 3.37
C LYS A 63 7.76 -21.85 3.76
N GLY A 64 7.74 -21.33 4.99
CA GLY A 64 8.82 -20.48 5.52
C GLY A 64 8.61 -18.98 5.30
N PHE A 65 7.50 -18.59 4.66
CA PHE A 65 7.06 -17.20 4.59
C PHE A 65 5.96 -16.95 5.60
N GLU A 66 6.06 -15.85 6.34
CA GLU A 66 4.93 -15.32 7.10
C GLU A 66 3.94 -14.66 6.14
N ARG A 67 2.66 -14.99 6.28
CA ARG A 67 1.60 -14.36 5.48
C ARG A 67 1.08 -13.14 6.23
N LEU A 68 1.34 -11.97 5.69
CA LEU A 68 0.80 -10.70 6.17
C LEU A 68 -0.49 -10.37 5.40
N VAL A 69 -1.57 -10.17 6.14
CA VAL A 69 -2.90 -9.80 5.61
C VAL A 69 -3.25 -8.43 6.17
N PRO A 70 -3.32 -7.39 5.32
CA PRO A 70 -3.70 -6.05 5.74
C PRO A 70 -5.05 -6.04 6.48
N GLY A 71 -5.06 -5.47 7.68
CA GLY A 71 -6.23 -5.36 8.55
C GLY A 71 -6.50 -6.58 9.44
N ASP A 72 -5.68 -7.63 9.35
CA ASP A 72 -5.68 -8.76 10.28
C ASP A 72 -4.40 -8.78 11.14
N ASN A 73 -3.24 -9.06 10.55
CA ASN A 73 -1.95 -9.14 11.26
C ASN A 73 -0.89 -8.16 10.72
N PHE A 74 -1.31 -7.21 9.88
CA PHE A 74 -0.46 -6.21 9.26
C PHE A 74 -1.27 -4.95 8.94
N SER A 75 -0.62 -3.80 8.95
CA SER A 75 -1.24 -2.52 8.59
C SER A 75 -0.22 -1.61 7.95
N ILE A 76 -0.68 -0.76 7.04
CA ILE A 76 0.08 0.32 6.40
C ILE A 76 -0.66 1.62 6.75
N PRO A 77 -0.30 2.28 7.86
CA PRO A 77 -1.04 3.45 8.31
C PRO A 77 -0.88 4.61 7.32
N VAL A 78 -2.00 5.21 6.89
CA VAL A 78 -1.96 6.36 5.98
C VAL A 78 -1.36 7.58 6.68
N PHE A 79 -1.72 7.79 7.95
CA PHE A 79 -1.19 8.86 8.78
C PHE A 79 -0.05 8.39 9.70
N THR A 80 0.94 7.70 9.12
CA THR A 80 2.12 7.28 9.89
C THR A 80 2.86 8.51 10.42
N PRO A 81 3.24 8.56 11.72
CA PRO A 81 4.15 9.60 12.21
C PRO A 81 5.45 9.54 11.41
N SER A 82 5.88 10.69 10.90
CA SER A 82 7.03 10.80 10.01
C SER A 82 7.92 11.93 10.49
N ASP A 83 9.24 11.77 10.31
CA ASP A 83 10.22 12.85 10.52
C ASP A 83 10.18 13.90 9.38
N VAL A 84 9.31 13.68 8.39
CA VAL A 84 9.07 14.58 7.25
C VAL A 84 8.24 15.78 7.70
N GLU A 85 8.52 16.96 7.15
CA GLU A 85 7.74 18.17 7.44
C GLU A 85 6.28 18.05 7.00
N ASP A 86 5.38 18.70 7.73
CA ASP A 86 3.93 18.63 7.47
C ASP A 86 3.50 18.98 6.04
N PRO A 87 4.08 19.98 5.33
CA PRO A 87 3.70 20.26 3.95
C PRO A 87 3.94 19.08 2.99
N GLU A 88 5.10 18.42 3.10
CA GLU A 88 5.43 17.25 2.28
C GLU A 88 4.53 16.06 2.63
N ARG A 89 4.20 15.87 3.92
CA ARG A 89 3.25 14.84 4.36
C ARG A 89 1.86 15.05 3.77
N VAL A 90 1.39 16.29 3.71
CA VAL A 90 0.09 16.63 3.10
C VAL A 90 0.09 16.27 1.62
N ASP A 91 1.14 16.63 0.87
CA ASP A 91 1.23 16.35 -0.56
C ASP A 91 1.23 14.83 -0.84
N VAL A 92 2.02 14.06 -0.10
CA VAL A 92 2.06 12.59 -0.25
C VAL A 92 0.69 11.94 -0.01
N ILE A 93 -0.02 12.36 1.04
CA ILE A 93 -1.34 11.80 1.36
C ILE A 93 -2.39 12.21 0.31
N VAL A 94 -2.35 13.46 -0.15
CA VAL A 94 -3.25 13.95 -1.21
C VAL A 94 -3.01 13.19 -2.52
N ASP A 95 -1.76 13.01 -2.91
CA ASP A 95 -1.37 12.28 -4.12
C ASP A 95 -1.79 10.80 -4.06
N LEU A 96 -1.69 10.17 -2.87
CA LEU A 96 -2.16 8.79 -2.66
C LEU A 96 -3.65 8.65 -2.96
N PHE A 97 -4.48 9.57 -2.45
CA PHE A 97 -5.91 9.54 -2.68
C PHE A 97 -6.27 9.91 -4.12
N ASP A 98 -5.55 10.85 -4.74
CA ASP A 98 -5.79 11.20 -6.14
C ASP A 98 -5.45 10.05 -7.09
N ALA A 99 -4.30 9.39 -6.89
CA ALA A 99 -3.90 8.23 -7.68
C ALA A 99 -4.93 7.09 -7.60
N THR A 100 -5.61 6.96 -6.45
CA THR A 100 -6.61 5.93 -6.19
C THR A 100 -7.99 6.30 -6.75
N PHE A 101 -8.45 7.53 -6.50
CA PHE A 101 -9.83 7.95 -6.78
C PHE A 101 -10.00 8.79 -8.03
N ARG A 102 -8.91 9.31 -8.60
CA ARG A 102 -8.89 10.24 -9.75
C ARG A 102 -9.82 11.42 -9.50
N LEU A 103 -9.47 12.24 -8.52
CA LEU A 103 -10.34 13.30 -8.02
C LEU A 103 -10.43 14.44 -9.04
N THR A 104 -11.56 15.14 -9.05
CA THR A 104 -11.65 16.41 -9.80
C THR A 104 -10.86 17.49 -9.07
N GLN A 105 -10.46 18.56 -9.77
CA GLN A 105 -9.71 19.67 -9.15
C GLN A 105 -10.40 20.26 -7.90
N PRO A 106 -11.72 20.48 -7.88
CA PRO A 106 -12.43 20.93 -6.67
C PRO A 106 -12.37 19.90 -5.52
N GLN A 107 -12.49 18.61 -5.82
CA GLN A 107 -12.38 17.55 -4.83
C GLN A 107 -10.96 17.46 -4.26
N LEU A 108 -9.95 17.56 -5.12
CA LEU A 108 -8.55 17.56 -4.72
C LEU A 108 -8.21 18.74 -3.81
N TYR A 109 -8.70 19.93 -4.16
CA TYR A 109 -8.52 21.13 -3.33
C TYR A 109 -9.17 20.98 -1.96
N MET A 110 -10.44 20.53 -1.90
CA MET A 110 -11.14 20.32 -0.64
C MET A 110 -10.48 19.23 0.21
N LEU A 111 -10.04 18.13 -0.41
CA LEU A 111 -9.29 17.08 0.26
C LEU A 111 -7.97 17.62 0.83
N ARG A 112 -7.23 18.44 0.09
CA ARG A 112 -5.98 19.06 0.57
C ARG A 112 -6.21 19.91 1.81
N LEU A 113 -7.32 20.66 1.89
CA LEU A 113 -7.68 21.41 3.10
C LEU A 113 -7.95 20.48 4.29
N ALA A 114 -8.71 19.40 4.07
CA ALA A 114 -9.01 18.41 5.09
C ALA A 114 -7.75 17.67 5.58
N VAL A 115 -6.89 17.22 4.67
CA VAL A 115 -5.62 16.54 4.99
C VAL A 115 -4.68 17.48 5.74
N LYS A 116 -4.56 18.75 5.31
CA LYS A 116 -3.74 19.74 6.03
C LYS A 116 -4.22 19.91 7.47
N ARG A 117 -5.54 19.98 7.69
CA ARG A 117 -6.13 20.04 9.03
C ARG A 117 -5.86 18.76 9.83
N ALA A 118 -6.09 17.59 9.23
CA ALA A 118 -5.86 16.29 9.87
C ALA A 118 -4.40 16.12 10.30
N VAL A 119 -3.44 16.45 9.43
CA VAL A 119 -1.99 16.42 9.73
C VAL A 119 -1.65 17.36 10.88
N SER A 120 -2.18 18.61 10.87
CA SER A 120 -1.93 19.57 11.96
C SER A 120 -2.52 19.17 13.31
N LEU A 121 -3.44 18.20 13.32
CA LEU A 121 -4.07 17.65 14.52
C LEU A 121 -3.51 16.27 14.89
N ASP A 122 -2.39 15.86 14.27
CA ASP A 122 -1.77 14.55 14.48
C ASP A 122 -2.73 13.37 14.25
N ALA A 123 -3.57 13.47 13.23
CA ALA A 123 -4.48 12.40 12.81
C ALA A 123 -3.77 11.06 12.73
N ARG A 124 -4.48 9.99 13.11
CA ARG A 124 -4.00 8.61 13.13
C ARG A 124 -4.81 7.71 12.23
N SER A 125 -5.98 8.17 11.80
CA SER A 125 -6.99 7.32 11.18
C SER A 125 -7.68 7.97 9.98
N ILE A 126 -8.40 7.16 9.20
CA ILE A 126 -9.26 7.71 8.15
C ILE A 126 -10.47 8.42 8.77
N SER A 127 -10.91 7.98 9.94
CA SER A 127 -11.96 8.64 10.71
C SER A 127 -11.58 10.08 11.06
N ASP A 128 -10.34 10.33 11.50
CA ASP A 128 -9.84 11.69 11.78
C ASP A 128 -9.84 12.58 10.52
N LEU A 129 -9.55 11.99 9.35
CA LEU A 129 -9.63 12.70 8.07
C LEU A 129 -11.08 13.05 7.70
N LEU A 130 -12.03 12.16 7.95
CA LEU A 130 -13.45 12.42 7.73
C LEU A 130 -13.95 13.53 8.64
N GLU A 131 -13.57 13.52 9.92
CA GLU A 131 -13.87 14.61 10.85
C GLU A 131 -13.27 15.93 10.38
N ALA A 132 -12.00 15.92 9.95
CA ALA A 132 -11.35 17.10 9.40
C ALA A 132 -12.02 17.63 8.12
N LEU A 133 -12.58 16.74 7.29
CA LEU A 133 -13.32 17.08 6.08
C LEU A 133 -14.69 17.72 6.38
N GLU A 134 -15.40 17.23 7.39
CA GLU A 134 -16.67 17.81 7.83
C GLU A 134 -16.50 19.26 8.29
N GLU A 135 -15.38 19.57 8.95
CA GLU A 135 -15.03 20.92 9.40
C GLU A 135 -14.59 21.88 8.28
N VAL A 136 -14.40 21.41 7.03
CA VAL A 136 -14.06 22.30 5.92
C VAL A 136 -15.27 23.21 5.61
N PRO A 137 -15.12 24.55 5.64
CA PRO A 137 -16.22 25.46 5.36
C PRO A 137 -16.78 25.29 3.95
N VAL A 138 -18.10 25.21 3.86
CA VAL A 138 -18.87 25.12 2.62
C VAL A 138 -19.53 26.47 2.37
N ARG A 139 -19.33 27.05 1.19
CA ARG A 139 -19.88 28.38 0.85
C ARG A 139 -20.99 28.33 -0.19
N SER A 140 -21.20 27.16 -0.80
CA SER A 140 -22.15 26.98 -1.89
C SER A 140 -22.76 25.57 -1.89
N TYR A 141 -23.87 25.40 -2.62
CA TYR A 141 -24.42 24.08 -2.92
C TYR A 141 -23.40 23.18 -3.62
N TYR A 142 -22.59 23.76 -4.52
CA TYR A 142 -21.55 23.02 -5.22
C TYR A 142 -20.49 22.45 -4.25
N ASP A 143 -20.07 23.23 -3.24
CA ASP A 143 -19.13 22.74 -2.22
C ASP A 143 -19.73 21.58 -1.42
N ASN A 144 -21.04 21.58 -1.15
CA ASN A 144 -21.71 20.45 -0.47
C ASN A 144 -21.64 19.19 -1.32
N GLU A 145 -21.87 19.29 -2.64
CA GLU A 145 -21.75 18.16 -3.54
C GLU A 145 -20.31 17.62 -3.63
N VAL A 146 -19.32 18.52 -3.64
CA VAL A 146 -17.89 18.16 -3.59
C VAL A 146 -17.57 17.40 -2.30
N LYS A 147 -17.99 17.93 -1.14
CA LYS A 147 -17.78 17.29 0.17
C LYS A 147 -18.47 15.93 0.22
N ALA A 148 -19.75 15.85 -0.16
CA ALA A 148 -20.51 14.61 -0.17
C ALA A 148 -19.88 13.55 -1.09
N ALA A 149 -19.33 13.96 -2.24
CA ALA A 149 -18.60 13.04 -3.13
C ALA A 149 -17.31 12.50 -2.52
N LEU A 150 -16.57 13.32 -1.76
CA LEU A 150 -15.39 12.87 -1.01
C LEU A 150 -15.77 11.92 0.12
N VAL A 151 -16.77 12.26 0.94
CA VAL A 151 -17.26 11.43 2.04
C VAL A 151 -17.68 10.04 1.54
N ARG A 152 -18.45 9.96 0.44
CA ARG A 152 -18.87 8.67 -0.15
C ARG A 152 -17.71 7.76 -0.54
N ARG A 153 -16.53 8.31 -0.86
CA ARG A 153 -15.33 7.55 -1.24
C ARG A 153 -14.47 7.19 -0.04
N LEU A 154 -14.39 8.08 0.95
CA LEU A 154 -13.54 7.92 2.13
C LEU A 154 -14.21 7.10 3.24
N ALA A 155 -15.53 7.22 3.43
CA ALA A 155 -16.26 6.51 4.48
C ALA A 155 -16.04 4.98 4.45
N PRO A 156 -16.08 4.29 3.29
CA PRO A 156 -15.80 2.86 3.25
C PRO A 156 -14.39 2.46 3.73
N LEU A 157 -13.43 3.39 3.69
CA LEU A 157 -12.07 3.15 4.17
C LEU A 157 -11.95 3.25 5.70
N ALA A 158 -12.90 3.92 6.36
CA ALA A 158 -12.97 4.04 7.81
C ALA A 158 -13.67 2.85 8.48
N GLU A 159 -14.09 1.83 7.71
CA GLU A 159 -14.90 0.72 8.21
C GLU A 159 -14.19 -0.64 8.13
N GLY A 160 -14.55 -1.52 9.08
CA GLY A 160 -14.24 -2.94 9.04
C GLY A 160 -12.75 -3.27 8.96
N ARG A 161 -12.39 -4.18 8.05
CA ARG A 161 -11.00 -4.63 7.86
C ARG A 161 -10.14 -3.56 7.18
N ILE A 162 -10.74 -2.73 6.33
CA ILE A 162 -10.00 -1.71 5.56
C ILE A 162 -9.46 -0.64 6.52
N SER A 163 -10.28 -0.15 7.47
CA SER A 163 -9.78 0.79 8.49
C SER A 163 -8.60 0.19 9.25
N ARG A 164 -8.73 -1.04 9.76
CA ARG A 164 -7.61 -1.71 10.46
C ARG A 164 -6.34 -1.82 9.61
N ALA A 165 -6.49 -1.98 8.29
CA ALA A 165 -5.36 -2.01 7.37
C ALA A 165 -4.67 -0.65 7.23
N LEU A 166 -5.41 0.46 7.37
CA LEU A 166 -4.98 1.83 7.06
C LEU A 166 -4.69 2.70 8.29
N GLU A 167 -4.98 2.24 9.50
CA GLU A 167 -4.93 3.06 10.73
C GLU A 167 -3.87 2.60 11.74
N GLY A 168 -3.13 1.52 11.43
CA GLY A 168 -2.16 0.96 12.37
C GLY A 168 -2.83 0.06 13.39
N GLY A 169 -3.01 -1.19 13.02
CA GLY A 169 -3.56 -2.21 13.92
C GLY A 169 -2.48 -2.72 14.88
N LEU A 170 -2.23 -2.01 15.98
CA LEU A 170 -1.77 -2.64 17.21
C LEU A 170 -2.66 -2.16 18.36
N ARG A 171 -3.87 -2.71 18.42
CA ARG A 171 -4.45 -2.99 19.74
C ARG A 171 -3.89 -4.35 20.15
N GLY A 172 -2.85 -4.32 20.97
CA GLY A 172 -2.49 -5.45 21.80
C GLY A 172 -3.63 -5.83 22.74
#